data_AF-A0AAV4IWA2-F1
#
_entry.id   AF-A0AAV4IWA2-F1
#
_cell.length_a   1.000
_cell.length_b   1.000
_cell.length_c   1.000
_cell.angle_alpha   90.00
_cell.angle_beta   90.00
_cell.angle_gamma   90.00
#
_symmetry.space_group_name_H-M   'P 1'
#
loop_
_entity.id
_entity.type
_entity.pdbx_description
1 polymer ?
#
loop_
_entity_poly.entity_id
_entity_poly.type
_entity_poly.pdbx_seq_one_letter_code
_entity_poly.pdbx_strand_id
1 'polypeptide(L)'
;MVMQTLSYGYDVTSVSSQAEMVSGPQPRRGPPQATGNSYPSCARGGQSKTTGIQEKKSIKIMHWNAHGIKTKKLELGVFLTENKIDVCANQETHLKEEERFWIRGYKDFRQDRINRKNGGIITLVNTNTLTAVETYNPDLTGKQWTRIQNV
;
A
#
# COMPACT_ATOMS: atom_id res chain seq x y z
N MET A 1 2.58 20.80 20.96
CA MET A 1 2.77 19.34 20.76
C MET A 1 3.46 19.16 19.41
N VAL A 2 4.43 18.26 19.31
CA VAL A 2 5.24 18.10 18.09
C VAL A 2 4.66 16.96 17.25
N MET A 3 4.34 17.25 16.00
CA MET A 3 4.07 16.27 14.96
C MET A 3 5.25 16.27 14.00
N GLN A 4 5.76 15.09 13.66
CA GLN A 4 6.85 14.98 12.70
C GLN A 4 6.41 14.09 11.54
N THR A 5 6.66 14.55 10.31
CA THR A 5 6.36 13.81 9.08
C THR A 5 7.66 13.58 8.32
N LEU A 6 7.85 12.34 7.88
CA LEU A 6 8.99 11.90 7.09
C LEU A 6 8.46 11.25 5.79
N SER A 7 9.16 11.46 4.68
CA SER A 7 8.85 10.83 3.41
C SER A 7 10.01 9.93 2.98
N TYR A 8 9.72 8.65 2.71
CA TYR A 8 10.70 7.66 2.27
C TYR A 8 10.39 7.22 0.84
N GLY A 9 11.31 7.46 -0.10
CA GLY A 9 11.17 7.01 -1.48
C GLY A 9 11.55 5.53 -1.65
N TYR A 10 10.82 4.82 -2.51
CA TYR A 10 11.17 3.46 -2.93
C TYR A 10 10.90 3.29 -4.43
N ASP A 11 11.63 2.37 -5.06
CA ASP A 11 11.43 2.05 -6.47
C ASP A 11 10.48 0.84 -6.57
N VAL A 12 9.46 0.94 -7.44
CA VAL A 12 8.54 -0.16 -7.72
C VAL A 12 8.96 -0.81 -9.03
N THR A 13 9.61 -1.95 -8.98
CA THR A 13 9.76 -2.79 -10.17
C THR A 13 8.43 -3.48 -10.46
N SER A 14 7.71 -2.98 -11.48
CA SER A 14 6.54 -3.70 -12.00
C SER A 14 7.01 -5.04 -12.59
N VAL A 15 6.68 -6.15 -11.93
CA VAL A 15 6.91 -7.48 -12.50
C VAL A 15 5.82 -7.68 -13.55
N SER A 16 6.12 -7.46 -14.83
CA SER A 16 5.23 -7.93 -15.89
C SER A 16 5.30 -9.45 -15.90
N SER A 17 4.21 -10.13 -15.54
CA SER A 17 4.09 -11.57 -15.82
C SER A 17 4.19 -11.74 -17.33
N GLN A 18 5.23 -12.40 -17.82
CA GLN A 18 5.20 -12.91 -19.19
C GLN A 18 4.16 -14.02 -19.20
N ALA A 19 2.98 -13.74 -19.75
CA ALA A 19 2.09 -14.80 -20.17
C ALA A 19 2.82 -15.55 -21.30
N GLU A 20 3.24 -16.78 -21.03
CA GLU A 20 3.77 -17.68 -22.06
C GLU A 20 2.72 -17.79 -23.17
N MET A 21 3.12 -17.48 -24.41
CA MET A 21 2.29 -17.71 -25.60
C MET A 21 2.13 -19.23 -25.79
N VAL A 22 1.09 -19.81 -25.21
CA VAL A 22 0.62 -21.14 -25.62
C VAL A 22 0.06 -21.01 -27.04
N SER A 23 0.65 -21.72 -28.00
CA SER A 23 0.13 -21.80 -29.37
C SER A 23 -1.29 -22.36 -29.37
N GLY A 24 -2.27 -21.52 -29.66
CA GLY A 24 -3.65 -21.94 -29.91
C GLY A 24 -3.74 -22.82 -31.18
N PRO A 25 -4.76 -23.68 -31.28
CA PRO A 25 -4.93 -24.56 -32.43
C PRO A 25 -5.17 -23.76 -33.71
N GLN A 26 -4.52 -24.19 -34.80
CA GLN A 26 -4.54 -23.54 -36.11
C GLN A 26 -5.98 -23.36 -36.65
N PRO A 27 -6.31 -22.22 -37.29
CA PRO A 27 -7.60 -22.03 -37.95
C PRO A 27 -7.77 -22.99 -39.13
N ARG A 28 -8.95 -23.61 -39.23
CA ARG A 28 -9.33 -24.52 -40.31
C ARG A 28 -9.32 -23.77 -41.65
N ARG A 29 -8.54 -24.24 -42.62
CA ARG A 29 -8.51 -23.70 -43.99
C ARG A 29 -9.89 -23.90 -44.66
N GLY A 30 -10.55 -22.80 -45.00
CA GLY A 30 -11.71 -22.81 -45.90
C GLY A 30 -11.29 -23.05 -47.36
N PRO A 31 -12.23 -23.44 -48.25
CA PRO A 31 -11.95 -23.80 -49.63
C PRO A 31 -11.59 -22.58 -50.51
N PRO A 32 -10.93 -22.78 -51.67
CA PRO A 32 -10.30 -21.70 -52.42
C PRO A 32 -11.20 -21.00 -53.47
N GLN A 33 -10.95 -19.69 -53.56
CA GLN A 33 -11.03 -18.75 -54.70
C GLN A 33 -12.38 -18.23 -55.26
N ALA A 34 -12.49 -16.89 -55.26
CA ALA A 34 -12.73 -16.09 -56.48
C ALA A 34 -12.19 -14.64 -56.32
N THR A 35 -11.28 -14.28 -57.24
CA THR A 35 -10.88 -12.95 -57.79
C THR A 35 -11.33 -11.63 -57.14
N GLY A 36 -10.36 -10.72 -56.92
CA GLY A 36 -10.59 -9.26 -57.08
C GLY A 36 -9.73 -8.30 -56.25
N ASN A 37 -8.82 -7.60 -56.94
CA ASN A 37 -8.27 -6.25 -56.63
C ASN A 37 -7.15 -6.05 -55.59
N SER A 38 -6.45 -4.93 -55.82
CA SER A 38 -5.01 -4.72 -55.66
C SER A 38 -4.64 -3.54 -54.73
N TYR A 39 -3.63 -3.77 -53.88
CA TYR A 39 -2.73 -2.85 -53.11
C TYR A 39 -3.33 -1.91 -52.02
N PRO A 40 -2.54 -1.43 -51.01
CA PRO A 40 -1.13 -1.70 -50.70
C PRO A 40 -0.88 -2.28 -49.29
N SER A 41 0.36 -2.74 -49.09
CA SER A 41 0.93 -3.17 -47.81
C SER A 41 1.04 -2.03 -46.82
N CYS A 42 0.50 -2.23 -45.62
CA CYS A 42 0.79 -1.41 -44.45
C CYS A 42 1.65 -2.23 -43.49
N ALA A 43 2.95 -2.31 -43.78
CA ALA A 43 3.93 -2.59 -42.75
C ALA A 43 3.95 -1.38 -41.80
N ARG A 44 3.41 -1.54 -40.59
CA ARG A 44 3.68 -0.62 -39.46
C ARG A 44 4.11 -1.43 -38.26
N GLY A 45 5.40 -1.77 -38.29
CA GLY A 45 6.17 -1.98 -37.07
C GLY A 45 6.12 -0.71 -36.24
N GLY A 46 5.27 -0.71 -35.23
CA GLY A 46 5.36 0.19 -34.09
C GLY A 46 5.90 -0.64 -32.93
N GLN A 47 7.22 -0.79 -32.83
CA GLN A 47 7.82 -1.10 -31.54
C GLN A 47 7.53 0.09 -30.64
N SER A 48 6.42 0.01 -29.89
CA SER A 48 6.21 0.88 -28.76
C SER A 48 7.28 0.53 -27.74
N LYS A 49 8.42 1.23 -27.79
CA LYS A 49 9.29 1.35 -26.63
C LYS A 49 8.47 2.11 -25.61
N THR A 50 7.69 1.39 -24.81
CA THR A 50 7.22 1.87 -23.52
C THR A 50 8.46 2.14 -22.69
N THR A 51 8.97 3.37 -22.77
CA THR A 51 9.79 3.93 -21.71
C THR A 51 8.91 3.91 -20.47
N GLY A 52 9.01 2.81 -19.71
CA GLY A 52 8.34 2.70 -18.42
C GLY A 52 8.81 3.88 -17.59
N ILE A 53 7.93 4.87 -17.41
CA ILE A 53 8.12 5.89 -16.40
C ILE A 53 8.03 5.12 -15.08
N GLN A 54 9.20 4.81 -14.52
CA GLN A 54 9.31 4.29 -13.15
C GLN A 54 8.79 5.39 -12.24
N GLU A 55 7.49 5.34 -11.89
CA GLU A 55 6.95 6.25 -10.89
C GLU A 55 7.59 5.92 -9.55
N LYS A 56 8.49 6.80 -9.10
CA LYS A 56 9.07 6.73 -7.78
C LYS A 56 7.98 7.03 -6.74
N LYS A 57 7.35 5.98 -6.24
CA LYS A 57 6.34 6.10 -5.17
C LYS A 57 7.07 6.33 -3.84
N SER A 58 6.51 7.19 -3.00
CA SER A 58 7.06 7.48 -1.67
C SER A 58 6.04 7.14 -0.60
N ILE A 59 6.52 6.54 0.49
CA ILE A 59 5.74 6.28 1.70
C ILE A 59 5.84 7.50 2.59
N LYS A 60 4.70 8.07 2.97
CA LYS A 60 4.61 9.14 3.97
C LYS A 60 4.35 8.55 5.35
N ILE A 61 5.31 8.76 6.23
CA ILE A 61 5.26 8.28 7.62
C ILE A 61 5.11 9.48 8.54
N MET A 62 4.12 9.43 9.42
CA MET A 62 3.91 10.40 10.50
C MET A 62 4.23 9.74 11.84
N HIS A 63 4.85 10.51 12.73
CA HIS A 63 4.96 10.17 14.15
C HIS A 63 4.30 11.25 15.00
N TRP A 64 3.54 10.84 16.00
CA TRP A 64 2.85 11.74 16.91
C TRP A 64 2.75 11.19 18.33
N ASN A 65 3.21 11.96 19.31
CA ASN A 65 2.86 11.72 20.71
C ASN A 65 1.50 12.39 20.99
N ALA A 66 0.45 11.57 21.09
CA ALA A 66 -0.93 12.05 21.17
C ALA A 66 -1.29 12.56 22.56
N HIS A 67 -0.69 12.04 23.64
CA HIS A 67 -1.10 12.32 25.02
C HIS A 67 -2.63 12.24 25.19
N GLY A 68 -3.17 11.04 24.92
CA GLY A 68 -4.61 10.79 24.83
C GLY A 68 -5.15 11.03 23.41
N ILE A 69 -5.38 9.94 22.66
CA ILE A 69 -5.76 10.01 21.24
C ILE A 69 -7.28 10.16 21.01
N LYS A 70 -8.10 9.76 21.98
CA LYS A 70 -9.56 9.66 21.83
C LYS A 70 -10.23 10.97 21.41
N THR A 71 -9.93 12.04 22.14
CA THR A 71 -10.54 13.37 21.90
C THR A 71 -10.07 13.97 20.57
N LYS A 72 -9.00 13.44 19.99
CA LYS A 72 -8.35 13.93 18.78
C LYS A 72 -8.64 13.08 17.55
N LYS A 73 -9.56 12.10 17.66
CA LYS A 73 -9.89 11.15 16.59
C LYS A 73 -10.29 11.84 15.28
N LEU A 74 -11.17 12.84 15.36
CA LEU A 74 -11.69 13.54 14.18
C LEU A 74 -10.58 14.34 13.49
N GLU A 75 -9.86 15.16 14.26
CA GLU A 75 -8.72 15.95 13.78
C GLU A 75 -7.65 15.07 13.14
N LEU A 76 -7.29 13.95 13.79
CA LEU A 76 -6.36 12.97 13.26
C LEU A 76 -6.85 12.41 11.92
N GLY A 77 -8.12 12.02 11.82
CA GLY A 77 -8.69 11.48 10.58
C GLY A 77 -8.61 12.47 9.40
N VAL A 78 -8.90 13.75 9.67
CA VAL A 78 -8.77 14.83 8.67
C VAL A 78 -7.31 15.00 8.26
N PHE A 79 -6.41 15.14 9.22
CA PHE A 79 -4.98 15.34 8.98
C PHE A 79 -4.38 14.20 8.13
N LEU A 80 -4.67 12.95 8.49
CA LEU A 80 -4.19 11.77 7.78
C LEU A 80 -4.65 11.73 6.32
N THR A 81 -5.89 12.17 6.06
CA THR A 81 -6.49 12.19 4.72
C THR A 81 -5.90 13.32 3.88
N GLU A 82 -5.87 14.55 4.40
CA GLU A 82 -5.39 15.72 3.67
C GLU A 82 -3.90 15.61 3.31
N ASN A 83 -3.09 15.09 4.23
CA ASN A 83 -1.65 14.96 4.02
C ASN A 83 -1.25 13.67 3.27
N LYS A 84 -2.22 12.78 3.00
CA LYS A 84 -2.03 11.47 2.37
C LYS A 84 -0.98 10.64 3.11
N ILE A 85 -1.14 10.51 4.42
CA ILE A 85 -0.24 9.70 5.25
C ILE A 85 -0.46 8.22 4.94
N ASP A 86 0.62 7.45 4.83
CA ASP A 86 0.53 6.00 4.59
C ASP A 86 0.67 5.23 5.91
N VAL A 87 1.55 5.70 6.80
CA VAL A 87 1.79 5.10 8.11
C VAL A 87 1.79 6.19 9.17
N CYS A 88 1.02 6.02 10.24
CA CYS A 88 0.99 6.93 11.38
C CYS A 88 1.29 6.18 12.67
N ALA A 89 2.44 6.47 13.28
CA ALA A 89 2.86 5.91 14.56
C ALA A 89 2.48 6.87 15.69
N ASN A 90 1.52 6.47 16.53
CA ASN A 90 1.03 7.26 17.64
C ASN A 90 1.52 6.69 18.97
N GLN A 91 2.06 7.56 19.82
CA GLN A 91 2.50 7.25 21.19
C GLN A 91 1.60 7.92 22.22
N GLU A 92 1.63 7.40 23.46
CA GLU A 92 0.84 7.93 24.58
C GLU A 92 -0.65 7.99 24.22
N THR A 93 -1.18 6.89 23.65
CA THR A 93 -2.57 6.82 23.19
C THR A 93 -3.57 6.92 24.33
N HIS A 94 -3.17 6.39 25.51
CA HIS A 94 -3.98 6.26 26.72
C HIS A 94 -5.27 5.46 26.47
N LEU A 95 -5.25 4.60 25.44
CA LEU A 95 -6.33 3.67 25.16
C LEU A 95 -6.21 2.45 26.08
N LYS A 96 -7.37 1.92 26.46
CA LYS A 96 -7.49 0.62 27.13
C LYS A 96 -8.03 -0.43 26.15
N GLU A 97 -7.82 -1.69 26.48
CA GLU A 97 -8.17 -2.83 25.63
C GLU A 97 -9.66 -2.86 25.28
N GLU A 98 -10.53 -2.49 26.23
CA GLU A 98 -11.98 -2.42 26.03
C GLU A 98 -12.44 -1.27 25.12
N GLU A 99 -11.55 -0.31 24.84
CA GLU A 99 -11.90 0.91 24.14
C GLU A 99 -11.70 0.75 22.63
N ARG A 100 -12.78 0.96 21.87
CA ARG A 100 -12.74 0.90 20.41
C ARG A 100 -12.18 2.19 19.83
N PHE A 101 -11.14 2.07 19.02
CA PHE A 101 -10.56 3.16 18.25
C PHE A 101 -10.28 2.67 16.83
N TRP A 102 -10.72 3.43 15.82
CA TRP A 102 -10.49 3.11 14.41
C TRP A 102 -10.59 4.39 13.59
N ILE A 103 -9.79 4.49 12.53
CA ILE A 103 -9.85 5.58 11.53
C ILE A 103 -10.22 4.97 10.19
N ARG A 104 -11.16 5.58 9.45
CA ARG A 104 -11.61 5.04 8.16
C ARG A 104 -10.45 4.94 7.18
N GLY A 105 -10.33 3.81 6.50
CA GLY A 105 -9.27 3.58 5.50
C GLY A 105 -7.90 3.27 6.10
N TYR A 106 -7.81 3.09 7.42
CA TYR A 106 -6.59 2.68 8.10
C TYR A 106 -6.85 1.39 8.89
N LYS A 107 -5.90 0.47 8.81
CA LYS A 107 -5.79 -0.69 9.69
C LYS A 107 -4.96 -0.30 10.90
N ASP A 108 -5.40 -0.66 12.09
CA ASP A 108 -4.69 -0.42 13.33
C ASP A 108 -3.90 -1.65 13.80
N PHE A 109 -2.73 -1.38 14.37
CA PHE A 109 -1.91 -2.31 15.14
C PHE A 109 -1.62 -1.63 16.47
N ARG A 110 -2.14 -2.17 17.56
CA ARG A 110 -2.15 -1.49 18.86
C ARG A 110 -1.49 -2.36 19.93
N GLN A 111 -0.81 -1.68 20.83
CA GLN A 111 -0.31 -2.29 22.06
C GLN A 111 -0.65 -1.36 23.23
N ASP A 112 -1.67 -1.75 23.98
CA ASP A 112 -2.12 -1.01 25.15
C ASP A 112 -1.33 -1.41 26.39
N ARG A 113 -1.35 -0.54 27.41
CA ARG A 113 -0.73 -0.86 28.69
C ARG A 113 -1.75 -1.41 29.66
N ILE A 114 -1.49 -2.62 30.15
CA ILE A 114 -2.26 -3.26 31.22
C ILE A 114 -1.87 -2.61 32.56
N ASN A 115 -2.86 -2.35 33.43
CA ASN A 115 -2.68 -1.83 34.80
C ASN A 115 -1.97 -0.46 34.92
N ARG A 116 -1.94 0.34 33.86
CA ARG A 116 -1.40 1.72 33.88
C ARG A 116 -2.41 2.68 33.25
N LYS A 117 -2.50 3.89 33.80
CA LYS A 117 -3.40 4.94 33.27
C LYS A 117 -2.89 5.57 31.98
N ASN A 118 -1.56 5.58 31.77
CA ASN A 118 -0.90 6.33 30.70
C ASN A 118 0.01 5.40 29.88
N GLY A 119 0.40 5.85 28.68
CA GLY A 119 1.16 5.11 27.69
C GLY A 119 0.31 4.47 26.60
N GLY A 120 0.82 3.41 25.99
CA GLY A 120 0.20 2.72 24.86
C GLY A 120 0.64 3.30 23.51
N ILE A 121 0.64 2.44 22.50
CA ILE A 121 1.00 2.80 21.12
C ILE A 121 -0.06 2.28 20.15
N ILE A 122 -0.27 3.00 19.05
CA ILE A 122 -1.07 2.54 17.92
C ILE A 122 -0.42 2.97 16.61
N THR A 123 -0.20 2.01 15.72
CA THR A 123 0.26 2.23 14.36
C THR A 123 -0.94 2.10 13.43
N LEU A 124 -1.23 3.15 12.67
CA LEU A 124 -2.25 3.16 11.64
C LEU A 124 -1.59 3.01 10.27
N VAL A 125 -2.06 2.06 9.46
CA VAL A 125 -1.57 1.83 8.10
C VAL A 125 -2.70 2.01 7.10
N ASN A 126 -2.50 2.88 6.11
CA ASN A 126 -3.49 3.18 5.08
C ASN A 126 -3.71 1.97 4.18
N THR A 127 -4.93 1.44 4.19
CA THR A 127 -5.28 0.20 3.50
C THR A 127 -5.40 0.36 1.99
N ASN A 128 -5.48 1.60 1.50
CA ASN A 128 -5.56 1.87 0.06
C ASN A 128 -4.17 1.89 -0.59
N THR A 129 -3.10 2.10 0.19
CA THR A 129 -1.75 2.28 -0.34
C THR A 129 -0.81 1.15 0.07
N LEU A 130 -1.00 0.53 1.23
CA LEU A 130 -0.10 -0.48 1.80
C LEU A 130 -0.88 -1.68 2.37
N THR A 131 -0.23 -2.84 2.35
CA THR A 131 -0.67 -4.02 3.12
C THR A 131 0.22 -4.19 4.35
N ALA A 132 -0.38 -4.46 5.49
CA ALA A 132 0.35 -4.70 6.73
C ALA A 132 -0.16 -5.94 7.47
N VAL A 133 0.79 -6.68 8.02
CA VAL A 133 0.58 -7.91 8.78
C VAL A 133 1.39 -7.83 10.07
N GLU A 134 0.76 -8.19 11.18
CA GLU A 134 1.46 -8.34 12.45
C GLU A 134 2.23 -9.65 12.43
N THR A 135 3.52 -9.58 12.73
CA THR A 135 4.41 -10.75 12.74
C THR A 135 5.02 -10.89 14.13
N TYR A 136 4.96 -12.11 14.66
CA TYR A 136 5.67 -12.48 15.87
C TYR A 136 7.02 -13.09 15.49
N ASN A 137 8.12 -12.52 15.99
CA ASN A 137 9.44 -13.11 15.83
C ASN A 137 9.91 -13.65 17.20
N PRO A 138 9.91 -14.97 17.42
CA PRO A 138 10.30 -15.57 18.69
C PRO A 138 11.78 -15.31 19.05
N ASP A 139 12.64 -15.13 18.04
CA ASP A 139 14.08 -14.96 18.22
C ASP A 139 14.43 -13.52 18.65
N LEU A 140 13.52 -12.57 18.42
CA LEU A 140 13.64 -11.18 18.83
C LEU A 140 12.84 -10.92 20.11
N THR A 141 13.30 -11.49 21.23
CA THR A 141 12.99 -11.08 22.62
C THR A 141 11.53 -10.65 22.90
N GLY A 142 10.55 -11.46 22.52
CA GLY A 142 9.15 -11.27 22.93
C GLY A 142 8.51 -9.94 22.49
N LYS A 143 9.06 -9.27 21.47
CA LYS A 143 8.50 -8.03 20.91
C LYS A 143 7.62 -8.36 19.70
N GLN A 144 6.45 -7.71 19.62
CA GLN A 144 5.58 -7.78 18.44
C GLN A 144 6.03 -6.74 17.40
N TRP A 145 6.00 -7.13 16.13
CA TRP A 145 6.42 -6.28 15.01
C TRP A 145 5.32 -6.18 13.97
N THR A 146 5.08 -4.97 13.46
CA THR A 146 4.21 -4.78 12.30
C THR A 146 5.06 -4.79 11.03
N ARG A 147 4.91 -5.83 10.20
CA ARG A 147 5.52 -5.87 8.88
C ARG A 147 4.62 -5.13 7.89
N ILE A 148 5.18 -4.14 7.22
CA ILE A 148 4.50 -3.33 6.20
C ILE A 148 5.09 -3.66 4.84
N GLN A 149 4.24 -3.95 3.86
CA GLN A 149 4.63 -4.28 2.49
C GLN A 149 3.79 -3.46 1.50
N ASN A 150 4.41 -3.09 0.38
CA ASN A 150 3.70 -2.47 -0.72
C ASN A 150 2.77 -3.51 -1.37
N VAL A 151 1.62 -3.04 -1.84
CA VAL A 151 0.75 -3.79 -2.76
C VAL A 151 1.26 -3.60 -4.18
#